data_AF-A0A950B0T6-F1
#
_entry.id   AF-A0A950B0T6-F1
#
_cell.length_a   1.000
_cell.length_b   1.000
_cell.length_c   1.000
_cell.angle_alpha   90.00
_cell.angle_beta   90.00
_cell.angle_gamma   90.00
#
_symmetry.space_group_name_H-M   'P 1'
#
loop_
_entity.id
_entity.type
_entity.pdbx_description
1 polymer ?
#
loop_
_entity_poly.entity_id
_entity_poly.type
_entity_poly.pdbx_seq_one_letter_code
_entity_poly.pdbx_strand_id
1 'polypeptide(L)'
;KTRKVAHFLDQGHKVKITIMFRGREMAHPELGKRILDQIAEQLAAGAKVEAAPKLDGRNMVMVLAPDKRSRTAKASSSADQHQQQAQEQQPQET
;
A
#
# COMPACT_ATOMS: atom_id res chain seq x y z
N LYS A 1 -13.84 -4.75 -4.40
CA LYS A 1 -13.26 -3.66 -3.57
C LYS A 1 -11.73 -3.71 -3.54
N THR A 2 -11.11 -4.89 -3.65
CA THR A 2 -9.66 -5.11 -3.67
C THR A 2 -8.90 -4.28 -4.71
N ARG A 3 -9.39 -4.14 -5.96
CA ARG A 3 -8.71 -3.34 -7.02
C ARG A 3 -8.45 -1.88 -6.63
N LYS A 4 -9.39 -1.22 -5.93
CA LYS A 4 -9.23 0.18 -5.51
C LYS A 4 -8.17 0.29 -4.41
N VAL A 5 -8.18 -0.63 -3.46
CA VAL A 5 -7.19 -0.65 -2.37
C VAL A 5 -5.80 -0.87 -2.93
N ALA A 6 -5.61 -1.83 -3.83
CA ALA A 6 -4.34 -2.04 -4.53
C ALA A 6 -3.85 -0.78 -5.27
N HIS A 7 -4.76 -0.05 -5.94
CA HIS A 7 -4.41 1.20 -6.61
C HIS A 7 -3.97 2.30 -5.64
N PHE A 8 -4.68 2.49 -4.51
CA PHE A 8 -4.27 3.45 -3.49
C PHE A 8 -2.92 3.10 -2.86
N LEU A 9 -2.62 1.81 -2.70
CA LEU A 9 -1.34 1.34 -2.20
C LEU A 9 -0.21 1.57 -3.21
N ASP A 10 -0.44 1.38 -4.52
CA ASP A 10 0.54 1.68 -5.58
C ASP A 10 0.84 3.20 -5.67
N GLN A 11 -0.17 4.05 -5.50
CA GLN A 11 0.00 5.51 -5.34
C GLN A 11 0.70 5.89 -4.03
N GLY A 12 0.85 4.94 -3.11
CA GLY A 12 1.53 5.14 -1.85
C GLY A 12 0.69 5.87 -0.79
N HIS A 13 -0.63 5.77 -0.88
CA HIS A 13 -1.54 6.24 0.16
C HIS A 13 -1.75 5.16 1.23
N LYS A 14 -1.88 5.59 2.48
CA LYS A 14 -2.36 4.73 3.56
C LYS A 14 -3.86 4.52 3.40
N VAL A 15 -4.31 3.27 3.58
CA VAL A 15 -5.73 2.92 3.43
C VAL A 15 -6.27 2.41 4.75
N LYS A 16 -7.35 3.05 5.22
CA LYS A 16 -8.15 2.59 6.36
C LYS A 16 -9.36 1.83 5.83
N ILE A 17 -9.49 0.57 6.22
CA ILE A 17 -10.64 -0.26 5.87
C ILE A 17 -11.53 -0.34 7.10
N THR A 18 -12.78 0.03 6.95
CA THR A 18 -13.79 -0.03 8.01
C THR A 18 -14.94 -0.92 7.56
N ILE A 19 -15.20 -1.98 8.31
CA ILE A 19 -16.41 -2.79 8.22
C ILE A 19 -17.37 -2.26 9.28
N MET A 20 -18.61 -1.97 8.90
CA MET A 20 -19.65 -1.59 9.85
C MET A 20 -20.53 -2.82 10.07
N PHE A 21 -20.66 -3.26 11.30
CA PHE A 21 -21.61 -4.33 11.63
C PHE A 21 -23.00 -3.72 11.79
N ARG A 22 -24.00 -4.24 11.06
CA ARG A 22 -25.38 -3.75 11.17
C ARG A 22 -26.29 -4.86 11.68
N GLY A 23 -27.09 -4.55 12.71
CA GLY A 23 -28.11 -5.47 13.23
C GLY A 23 -27.50 -6.78 13.75
N ARG A 24 -27.91 -7.91 13.16
CA ARG A 24 -27.53 -9.27 13.60
C ARG A 24 -26.06 -9.61 13.35
N GLU A 25 -25.36 -8.82 12.54
CA GLU A 25 -23.94 -9.04 12.23
C GLU A 25 -23.01 -8.68 13.40
N MET A 26 -23.51 -7.91 14.39
CA MET A 26 -22.78 -7.61 15.64
C MET A 26 -22.45 -8.86 16.46
N ALA A 27 -23.22 -9.94 16.30
CA ALA A 27 -22.99 -11.21 16.99
C ALA A 27 -21.84 -12.02 16.37
N HIS A 28 -21.39 -11.66 15.17
CA HIS A 28 -20.37 -12.40 14.43
C HIS A 28 -19.18 -11.50 14.02
N PRO A 29 -18.41 -10.99 14.99
CA PRO A 29 -17.19 -10.24 14.70
C PRO A 29 -16.14 -11.11 13.96
N GLU A 30 -16.21 -12.43 14.12
CA GLU A 30 -15.36 -13.38 13.40
C GLU A 30 -15.51 -13.27 11.88
N LEU A 31 -16.72 -13.01 11.37
CA LEU A 31 -16.95 -12.88 9.93
C LEU A 31 -16.21 -11.67 9.36
N GLY A 32 -16.26 -10.54 10.08
CA GLY A 32 -15.53 -9.33 9.72
C GLY A 32 -14.01 -9.54 9.77
N LYS A 33 -13.53 -10.28 10.77
CA LYS A 33 -12.11 -10.66 10.87
C LYS A 33 -11.66 -11.48 9.67
N ARG A 34 -12.42 -12.51 9.28
CA ARG A 34 -12.09 -13.37 8.14
C ARG A 34 -12.01 -12.59 6.84
N ILE A 35 -12.93 -11.66 6.61
CA ILE A 35 -12.91 -10.80 5.42
C ILE A 35 -11.67 -9.89 5.41
N LEU A 36 -11.32 -9.30 6.56
CA LEU A 36 -10.12 -8.46 6.68
C LEU A 36 -8.82 -9.25 6.50
N ASP A 37 -8.74 -10.46 7.07
CA ASP A 37 -7.62 -11.38 6.88
C ASP A 37 -7.47 -11.75 5.39
N GLN A 38 -8.55 -12.08 4.68
CA GLN A 38 -8.50 -12.36 3.23
C GLN A 38 -8.02 -11.15 2.41
N ILE A 39 -8.47 -9.94 2.75
CA ILE A 39 -8.03 -8.72 2.06
C ILE A 39 -6.54 -8.44 2.35
N ALA A 40 -6.09 -8.66 3.60
CA ALA A 40 -4.70 -8.49 3.98
C ALA A 40 -3.80 -9.47 3.22
N GLU A 41 -4.21 -10.74 3.09
CA GLU A 41 -3.47 -11.77 2.37
C GLU A 41 -3.34 -11.45 0.88
N GLN A 42 -4.44 -11.01 0.23
CA GLN A 42 -4.42 -10.59 -1.18
C GLN A 42 -3.51 -9.38 -1.44
N LEU A 43 -3.27 -8.55 -0.43
CA LEU A 43 -2.49 -7.32 -0.55
C LEU A 43 -1.11 -7.41 0.12
N ALA A 44 -0.74 -8.57 0.67
CA ALA A 44 0.50 -8.79 1.40
C ALA A 44 1.77 -8.52 0.56
N ALA A 45 1.67 -8.65 -0.77
CA ALA A 45 2.78 -8.40 -1.69
C ALA A 45 3.17 -6.92 -1.84
N GLY A 46 2.28 -5.98 -1.54
CA GLY A 46 2.51 -4.54 -1.74
C GLY A 46 2.08 -3.65 -0.57
N ALA A 47 1.58 -4.25 0.52
CA ALA A 47 1.07 -3.55 1.68
C ALA A 47 1.62 -4.16 2.97
N LYS A 48 1.91 -3.28 3.92
CA LYS A 48 2.26 -3.62 5.30
C LYS A 48 1.06 -3.31 6.20
N VAL A 49 0.67 -4.26 7.05
CA VAL A 49 -0.36 -4.05 8.07
C VAL A 49 0.24 -3.21 9.19
N GLU A 50 -0.21 -1.96 9.37
CA GLU A 50 0.20 -1.12 10.51
C GLU A 50 -0.71 -1.32 11.72
N ALA A 51 -2.01 -1.48 11.47
CA ALA A 51 -2.98 -1.77 12.51
C ALA A 51 -3.75 -3.04 12.14
N ALA A 52 -3.58 -4.07 12.97
CA ALA A 52 -4.33 -5.31 12.88
C ALA A 52 -5.85 -5.05 13.02
N PRO A 53 -6.70 -5.95 12.50
CA PRO A 53 -8.15 -5.82 12.60
C PRO A 53 -8.60 -5.67 14.06
N LYS A 54 -9.14 -4.50 14.42
CA LYS A 54 -9.63 -4.19 15.76
C LYS A 54 -11.08 -3.76 15.72
N LEU A 55 -11.82 -4.14 16.75
CA LEU A 55 -13.22 -3.77 16.91
C LEU A 55 -13.30 -2.47 17.71
N ASP A 56 -13.80 -1.43 17.05
CA ASP A 56 -14.03 -0.08 17.58
C ASP A 56 -15.56 0.15 17.63
N GLY A 57 -16.18 -0.30 18.73
CA GLY A 57 -17.63 -0.21 18.92
C GLY A 57 -18.43 -1.06 17.93
N ARG A 58 -19.07 -0.42 16.94
CA ARG A 58 -19.87 -1.09 15.89
C ARG A 58 -19.08 -1.30 14.59
N ASN A 59 -17.82 -0.89 14.60
CA ASN A 59 -16.98 -0.84 13.42
C ASN A 59 -15.77 -1.74 13.65
N MET A 60 -15.35 -2.47 12.64
CA MET A 60 -14.07 -3.16 12.63
C MET A 60 -13.13 -2.46 11.67
N VAL A 61 -11.98 -2.06 12.18
CA VAL A 61 -11.05 -1.21 11.44
C VAL A 61 -9.71 -1.93 11.28
N MET A 62 -9.15 -1.86 10.08
CA MET A 62 -7.80 -2.29 9.76
C MET A 62 -7.10 -1.18 8.98
N VAL A 63 -5.80 -0.98 9.22
CA VAL A 63 -5.00 0.03 8.50
C VAL A 63 -3.86 -0.65 7.78
N LEU A 64 -3.83 -0.44 6.46
CA LEU A 64 -2.75 -0.88 5.57
C LEU A 64 -1.93 0.34 5.15
N ALA A 65 -0.61 0.22 5.30
CA ALA A 65 0.34 1.13 4.69
C ALA A 65 0.91 0.49 3.41
N PRO A 66 1.26 1.31 2.42
CA PRO A 66 1.98 0.84 1.23
C PRO A 66 3.42 0.48 1.60
N ASP A 67 3.93 -0.61 1.05
CA ASP A 67 5.34 -0.95 1.24
C ASP A 67 6.21 -0.01 0.38
N LYS A 68 7.04 0.81 1.04
CA LYS A 68 7.85 1.87 0.40
C LYS A 68 8.78 1.33 -0.68
N ARG A 69 9.12 0.04 -0.66
CA ARG A 69 10.02 -0.60 -1.63
C ARG A 69 9.49 -0.48 -3.06
N SER A 70 8.17 -0.42 -3.25
CA SER A 70 7.56 -0.23 -4.58
C SER A 70 7.73 1.18 -5.15
N ARG A 71 7.65 2.23 -4.31
CA ARG A 71 7.84 3.62 -4.79
C ARG A 71 9.30 3.95 -5.05
N THR A 72 10.22 3.47 -4.23
CA THR A 72 11.65 3.73 -4.46
C THR A 72 12.15 3.00 -5.71
N ALA A 73 11.60 1.83 -6.06
CA ALA A 73 11.96 1.14 -7.31
C ALA A 73 11.54 1.91 -8.58
N LYS A 74 10.38 2.59 -8.59
CA LYS A 74 9.92 3.38 -9.76
C LYS A 74 10.46 4.83 -9.79
N ALA A 75 10.80 5.42 -8.64
CA ALA A 75 11.38 6.77 -8.59
C ALA A 75 12.89 6.79 -8.86
N SER A 76 13.60 5.68 -8.63
CA SER A 76 15.04 5.58 -8.89
C SER A 76 15.38 5.33 -10.37
N SER A 77 14.42 4.84 -11.17
CA SER A 77 14.59 4.58 -12.60
C SER A 77 14.49 5.84 -13.50
N SER A 78 14.30 7.03 -12.92
CA SER A 78 14.26 8.29 -13.68
C SER A 78 15.36 9.29 -13.30
N ALA A 79 16.17 8.98 -12.27
CA ALA A 79 17.26 9.85 -11.82
C ALA A 79 18.64 9.44 -12.38
N ASP A 80 18.79 8.22 -12.89
CA ASP A 80 20.08 7.69 -13.36
C ASP A 80 20.38 7.99 -14.85
N GLN A 81 19.39 8.43 -15.65
CA GLN A 81 19.58 8.67 -17.09
C GLN A 81 20.14 10.06 -17.47
N HIS A 82 20.43 10.95 -16.51
CA HIS A 82 20.91 12.31 -16.81
C HIS A 82 22.41 12.56 -16.52
N GLN A 83 23.19 11.53 -16.18
CA GLN A 83 24.63 11.69 -15.87
C GLN A 83 25.60 11.12 -16.92
N GLN A 84 25.11 10.45 -17.97
CA GLN A 84 25.98 9.85 -19.00
C GLN A 84 26.23 10.70 -20.26
N GLN A 85 25.68 11.92 -20.37
CA GLN A 85 25.83 12.76 -21.59
C GLN A 85 26.78 13.95 -21.45
N ALA A 86 27.43 14.15 -20.30
CA ALA A 86 28.30 15.32 -20.05
C ALA A 86 29.81 15.00 -20.04
N GLN A 87 30.22 13.78 -20.42
CA GLN A 87 31.61 13.34 -20.34
C GLN A 87 32.16 12.86 -21.69
N GLU A 88 31.87 13.59 -22.78
CA GLU A 88 32.56 13.41 -24.06
C GLU A 88 32.59 14.72 -24.86
N GLN A 89 33.32 15.71 -24.35
CA GLN A 89 33.91 16.83 -25.10
C GLN A 89 34.73 17.69 -24.13
N GLN A 90 35.96 17.24 -23.82
CA GLN A 90 37.03 18.17 -23.45
C GLN A 90 37.87 18.44 -24.71
N PRO A 91 38.19 19.71 -25.01
CA PRO A 91 39.01 20.10 -26.15
C PRO A 91 40.46 19.66 -25.90
N GLN A 92 41.05 18.92 -26.86
CA GLN A 92 42.48 18.70 -26.86
C GLN A 92 43.20 19.99 -27.28
N GLU A 93 44.14 20.38 -26.43
CA GLU A 93 45.21 21.35 -26.67
C GLU A 93 45.85 21.15 -28.05
N THR A 94 45.96 22.21 -28.86
CA THR A 94 47.22 22.88 -29.28
C THR A 94 46.87 24.06 -30.18
#